data_AF-A0A2A4UI67-F1
#
_entry.id   AF-A0A2A4UI67-F1
#
_cell.length_a   1.000
_cell.length_b   1.000
_cell.length_c   1.000
_cell.angle_alpha   90.00
_cell.angle_beta   90.00
_cell.angle_gamma   90.00
#
_symmetry.space_group_name_H-M   'P 1'
#
loop_
_entity.id
_entity.type
_entity.pdbx_description
1 polymer ?
#
loop_
_entity_poly.entity_id
_entity_poly.type
_entity_poly.pdbx_seq_one_letter_code
_entity_poly.pdbx_strand_id
1 'polypeptide(L)'
;MIQCYAASMAITYTIDLEQHIVFTRVDGVQLRDHQNRLGDDSGFKPNMYELMDCSGVTNVKMKTINKSQLAKSSPWGSDAKRAIIGHLEKPHASQTPPFFVHGKAW
;
A
#
# COMPACT_ATOMS: atom_id res chain seq x y z
N MET A 1 21.57 2.19 29.79
CA MET A 1 20.42 1.67 29.03
C MET A 1 20.01 2.72 28.03
N ILE A 2 20.28 2.51 26.75
CA ILE A 2 19.76 3.38 25.69
C ILE A 2 18.77 2.53 24.91
N GLN A 3 17.49 2.81 25.12
CA GLN A 3 16.42 2.24 24.31
C GLN A 3 16.32 3.08 23.04
N CYS A 4 17.05 2.65 22.00
CA CYS A 4 16.91 3.20 20.66
C CYS A 4 15.59 2.70 20.06
N TYR A 5 14.54 3.53 20.10
CA TYR A 5 13.38 3.32 19.23
C TYR A 5 13.80 3.62 17.79
N ALA A 6 13.95 2.58 16.96
CA ALA A 6 14.20 2.72 15.53
C ALA A 6 13.07 2.06 14.72
N ALA A 7 12.29 2.94 14.07
CA ALA A 7 11.45 2.74 12.89
C ALA A 7 10.28 1.74 12.94
N SER A 8 9.08 2.29 12.91
CA SER A 8 7.85 1.66 12.45
C SER A 8 8.05 0.98 11.09
N MET A 9 8.16 -0.34 11.05
CA MET A 9 8.08 -1.09 9.79
C MET A 9 6.64 -1.09 9.30
N ALA A 10 6.31 -0.09 8.49
CA ALA A 10 4.95 0.19 8.08
C ALA A 10 4.39 -0.79 7.02
N ILE A 11 5.17 -1.79 6.62
CA ILE A 11 4.70 -2.88 5.77
C ILE A 11 5.24 -4.19 6.35
N THR A 12 4.32 -5.11 6.67
CA THR A 12 4.63 -6.44 7.18
C THR A 12 4.12 -7.49 6.20
N TYR A 13 4.67 -8.71 6.27
CA TYR A 13 4.19 -9.81 5.45
C TYR A 13 4.29 -11.15 6.17
N THR A 14 3.57 -12.15 5.67
CA THR A 14 3.66 -13.55 6.06
C THR A 14 3.58 -14.41 4.78
N ILE A 15 4.35 -15.50 4.72
CA ILE A 15 4.37 -16.41 3.56
C ILE A 15 3.70 -17.71 3.96
N ASP A 16 2.65 -18.08 3.21
CA ASP A 16 2.06 -19.40 3.24
C ASP A 16 2.69 -20.24 2.13
N LEU A 17 3.58 -21.15 2.52
CA LEU A 17 4.31 -22.02 1.59
C LEU A 17 3.43 -23.11 1.00
N GLU A 18 2.34 -23.50 1.67
CA GLU A 18 1.43 -24.55 1.23
C GLU A 18 0.52 -24.01 0.12
N GLN A 19 -0.03 -22.81 0.32
CA GLN A 19 -0.91 -22.15 -0.65
C GLN A 19 -0.15 -21.32 -1.68
N HIS A 20 1.15 -21.11 -1.47
CA HIS A 20 2.01 -20.30 -2.35
C HIS A 20 1.55 -18.82 -2.43
N ILE A 21 1.17 -18.26 -1.27
CA ILE A 21 0.61 -16.91 -1.10
C ILE A 21 1.45 -16.10 -0.12
N VAL A 22 1.74 -14.85 -0.47
CA VAL A 22 2.25 -13.81 0.43
C VAL A 22 1.10 -12.94 0.90
N PHE A 23 0.90 -12.85 2.21
CA PHE A 23 -0.03 -11.91 2.83
C PHE A 23 0.73 -10.66 3.26
N THR A 24 0.47 -9.52 2.63
CA THR A 24 1.13 -8.25 2.90
C THR A 24 0.15 -7.31 3.59
N ARG A 25 0.54 -6.68 4.70
CA ARG A 25 -0.23 -5.61 5.36
C ARG A 25 0.52 -4.30 5.23
N VAL A 26 -0.18 -3.27 4.76
CA VAL A 26 0.36 -1.93 4.50
C VAL A 26 -0.25 -0.95 5.49
N ASP A 27 0.58 -0.38 6.36
CA ASP A 27 0.27 0.66 7.32
C ASP A 27 1.15 1.94 7.09
N GLY A 28 1.94 1.99 6.00
CA GLY A 28 2.73 3.16 5.60
C GLY A 28 3.59 2.97 4.34
N VAL A 29 4.62 3.80 4.16
CA VAL A 29 5.18 4.12 2.81
C VAL A 29 6.59 3.57 2.49
N GLN A 30 7.12 2.60 3.24
CA GLN A 30 8.48 2.07 3.02
C GLN A 30 8.53 0.84 2.09
N LEU A 31 8.13 1.04 0.84
CA LEU A 31 8.01 -0.04 -0.16
C LEU A 31 9.34 -0.71 -0.55
N ARG A 32 10.43 0.06 -0.68
CA ARG A 32 11.73 -0.50 -1.11
C ARG A 32 12.30 -1.47 -0.07
N ASP A 33 12.27 -1.08 1.20
CA ASP A 33 12.80 -1.91 2.28
C ASP A 33 11.94 -3.17 2.48
N HIS A 34 10.63 -3.07 2.24
CA HIS A 34 9.77 -4.24 2.17
C HIS A 34 10.14 -5.17 1.01
N GLN A 35 10.31 -4.64 -0.21
CA GLN A 35 10.68 -5.43 -1.39
C GLN A 35 12.01 -6.17 -1.21
N ASN A 36 13.03 -5.49 -0.64
CA ASN A 36 14.32 -6.12 -0.34
C ASN A 36 14.15 -7.26 0.68
N ARG A 37 13.46 -7.01 1.81
CA ARG A 37 13.22 -8.04 2.83
C ARG A 37 12.48 -9.26 2.27
N LEU A 38 11.45 -9.04 1.45
CA LEU A 38 10.71 -10.12 0.82
C LEU A 38 11.58 -10.88 -0.19
N GLY A 39 12.41 -10.18 -0.97
CA GLY A 39 13.33 -10.80 -1.93
C GLY A 39 14.44 -11.63 -1.28
N ASP A 40 14.89 -11.24 -0.08
CA ASP A 40 15.90 -11.96 0.71
C ASP A 40 15.30 -13.13 1.52
N ASP A 41 13.97 -13.26 1.56
CA ASP A 41 13.27 -14.32 2.28
C ASP A 41 13.38 -15.66 1.55
N SER A 42 14.00 -16.67 2.18
CA SER A 42 14.19 -17.99 1.57
C SER A 42 12.88 -18.70 1.17
N GLY A 43 11.79 -18.40 1.89
CA GLY A 43 10.47 -18.94 1.61
C GLY A 43 9.82 -18.30 0.38
N PHE A 44 10.23 -17.08 0.02
CA PHE A 44 9.67 -16.39 -1.12
C PHE A 44 10.10 -17.02 -2.45
N LYS A 45 9.19 -16.98 -3.42
CA LYS A 45 9.44 -17.29 -4.82
C LYS A 45 8.83 -16.21 -5.70
N PRO A 46 9.53 -15.73 -6.76
CA PRO A 46 9.03 -14.65 -7.61
C PRO A 46 7.69 -14.90 -8.31
N ASN A 47 7.23 -16.15 -8.39
CA ASN A 47 5.96 -16.57 -9.00
C ASN A 47 4.82 -16.79 -7.99
N MET A 48 5.00 -16.41 -6.71
CA MET A 48 3.94 -16.49 -5.70
C MET A 48 2.78 -15.54 -5.99
N TYR A 49 1.64 -15.84 -5.37
CA TYR A 49 0.52 -14.92 -5.31
C TYR A 49 0.68 -13.95 -4.16
N GLU A 50 0.11 -12.76 -4.25
CA GLU A 50 0.07 -11.78 -3.15
C GLU A 50 -1.37 -11.40 -2.83
N LEU A 51 -1.71 -11.40 -1.54
CA LEU A 51 -2.87 -10.68 -1.01
C LEU A 51 -2.38 -9.50 -0.18
N MET A 52 -2.61 -8.29 -0.67
CA MET A 52 -2.19 -7.05 -0.04
C MET A 52 -3.37 -6.37 0.63
N ASP A 53 -3.30 -6.21 1.96
CA ASP A 53 -4.24 -5.44 2.75
C ASP A 53 -3.73 -3.99 2.94
N CYS A 54 -4.42 -3.07 2.27
CA CYS A 54 -4.21 -1.62 2.35
C CYS A 54 -5.36 -0.92 3.12
N SER A 55 -6.21 -1.65 3.86
CA SER A 55 -7.38 -1.03 4.51
C SER A 55 -7.00 -0.02 5.60
N GLY A 56 -5.82 -0.16 6.20
CA GLY A 56 -5.26 0.79 7.18
C GLY A 56 -4.66 2.05 6.56
N VAL A 57 -4.53 2.11 5.23
CA VAL A 57 -3.86 3.22 4.53
C VAL A 57 -4.87 4.32 4.21
N THR A 58 -4.81 5.43 4.94
CA THR A 58 -5.70 6.59 4.73
C THR A 58 -5.13 7.63 3.76
N ASN A 59 -3.80 7.67 3.56
CA ASN A 59 -3.18 8.64 2.65
C ASN A 59 -1.85 8.12 2.09
N VAL A 60 -1.78 7.99 0.76
CA VAL A 60 -0.53 7.70 0.05
C VAL A 60 -0.05 8.95 -0.67
N LYS A 61 1.06 9.53 -0.19
CA LYS A 61 1.70 10.66 -0.88
C LYS A 61 2.37 10.17 -2.17
N MET A 62 1.65 10.27 -3.29
CA MET A 62 2.17 9.86 -4.61
C MET A 62 3.43 10.64 -5.05
N LYS A 63 3.61 11.89 -4.58
CA LYS A 63 4.77 12.72 -4.93
C LYS A 63 6.11 12.18 -4.40
N THR A 64 6.09 11.33 -3.37
CA THR A 64 7.31 10.74 -2.79
C THR A 64 7.70 9.40 -3.41
N ILE A 65 6.90 8.88 -4.35
CA ILE A 65 7.06 7.55 -4.92
C ILE A 65 7.72 7.65 -6.29
N ASN A 66 9.02 7.35 -6.38
CA ASN A 66 9.68 7.17 -7.67
C ASN A 66 9.27 5.81 -8.28
N LYS A 67 8.22 5.85 -9.11
CA LYS A 67 7.64 4.66 -9.76
C LYS A 67 8.69 3.80 -10.48
N SER A 68 9.67 4.43 -11.12
CA SER A 68 10.71 3.71 -11.89
C SER A 68 11.68 2.93 -11.00
N GLN A 69 11.98 3.44 -9.81
CA GLN A 69 12.83 2.75 -8.84
C GLN A 69 12.09 1.56 -8.22
N LEU A 70 10.81 1.72 -7.89
CA LEU A 70 10.00 0.64 -7.32
C LEU A 70 9.74 -0.52 -8.27
N ALA A 71 9.61 -0.24 -9.56
CA ALA A 71 9.48 -1.28 -10.57
C ALA A 71 10.78 -2.08 -10.72
N LYS A 72 11.93 -1.39 -10.71
CA LYS A 72 13.26 -2.03 -10.82
C LYS A 72 13.65 -2.87 -9.62
N SER A 73 13.22 -2.49 -8.42
CA SER A 73 13.50 -3.22 -7.16
C SER A 73 12.45 -4.28 -6.83
N SER A 74 11.50 -4.55 -7.73
CA SER A 74 10.44 -5.52 -7.48
C SER A 74 11.01 -6.95 -7.46
N PRO A 75 10.82 -7.74 -6.38
CA PRO A 75 11.24 -9.15 -6.35
C PRO A 75 10.27 -10.07 -7.09
N TRP A 76 9.12 -9.54 -7.52
CA TRP A 76 8.07 -10.28 -8.23
C TRP A 76 8.43 -10.53 -9.69
N GLY A 77 8.22 -11.77 -10.13
CA GLY A 77 8.36 -12.21 -11.51
C GLY A 77 7.12 -11.91 -12.36
N SER A 78 7.19 -12.24 -13.65
CA SER A 78 6.10 -11.99 -14.63
C SER A 78 4.81 -12.75 -14.31
N ASP A 79 4.92 -13.89 -13.64
CA ASP A 79 3.80 -14.81 -13.43
C ASP A 79 3.07 -14.58 -12.09
N ALA A 80 3.61 -13.68 -11.25
CA ALA A 80 3.00 -13.30 -9.99
C ALA A 80 1.63 -12.64 -10.22
N LYS A 81 0.64 -13.00 -9.41
CA LYS A 81 -0.67 -12.35 -9.39
C LYS A 81 -0.94 -11.74 -8.03
N ARG A 82 -1.57 -10.57 -8.01
CA ARG A 82 -1.78 -9.79 -6.78
C ARG A 82 -3.22 -9.35 -6.66
N ALA A 83 -3.79 -9.57 -5.49
CA ALA A 83 -5.08 -9.04 -5.08
C ALA A 83 -4.85 -7.95 -4.03
N ILE A 84 -5.57 -6.84 -4.15
CA ILE A 84 -5.41 -5.68 -3.25
C ILE A 84 -6.76 -5.42 -2.59
N ILE A 85 -6.78 -5.44 -1.27
CA ILE A 85 -7.90 -5.03 -0.43
C ILE A 85 -7.65 -3.58 -0.03
N GLY A 86 -8.60 -2.70 -0.32
CA GLY A 86 -8.55 -1.31 0.10
C GLY A 86 -9.88 -0.90 0.70
N HIS A 87 -9.86 0.12 1.55
CA HIS A 87 -11.08 0.78 2.01
C HIS A 87 -11.31 2.04 1.20
N LEU A 88 -12.48 2.14 0.55
CA LEU A 88 -12.96 3.40 0.00
C LEU A 88 -13.65 4.14 1.15
N GLU A 89 -13.01 5.17 1.69
CA GLU A 89 -13.79 6.18 2.39
C GLU A 89 -14.81 6.74 1.40
N LYS A 90 -16.11 6.66 1.74
CA LYS A 90 -17.13 7.37 0.98
C LYS A 90 -16.68 8.84 0.91
N PRO A 91 -16.68 9.47 -0.27
CA PRO A 91 -16.40 10.90 -0.33
C PRO A 91 -17.37 11.57 0.64
N HIS A 92 -16.81 12.27 1.64
CA HIS A 92 -17.57 13.09 2.54
C HIS A 92 -18.44 13.97 1.64
N ALA A 93 -19.77 13.80 1.68
CA ALA A 93 -20.65 14.68 0.95
C ALA A 93 -20.32 16.09 1.43
N SER A 94 -19.60 16.85 0.61
CA SER A 94 -19.40 18.27 0.83
C SER A 94 -20.81 18.80 0.94
N GLN A 95 -21.17 19.32 2.11
CA GLN A 95 -22.40 20.08 2.29
C GLN A 95 -22.43 21.08 1.15
N THR A 96 -23.28 20.85 0.16
CA THR A 96 -23.55 21.82 -0.89
C THR A 96 -24.06 23.05 -0.13
N PRO A 97 -23.35 24.19 -0.11
CA PRO A 97 -23.96 25.38 0.44
C PRO A 97 -25.25 25.63 -0.34
N PRO A 98 -26.35 26.02 0.33
CA PRO A 98 -27.59 26.30 -0.38
C PRO A 98 -27.30 27.34 -1.45
N PHE A 99 -27.70 27.02 -2.68
CA PHE A 99 -27.68 27.93 -3.81
C PHE A 99 -28.37 29.24 -3.41
N PHE A 100 -27.60 30.32 -3.23
CA PHE A 100 -28.18 31.67 -3.25
C PHE A 100 -28.32 32.08 -4.72
N VAL A 101 -29.50 31.82 -5.29
CA VAL A 101 -29.91 32.47 -6.53
C VAL A 101 -30.27 33.92 -6.19
N HIS A 102 -29.31 34.84 -6.31
CA HIS A 102 -29.63 36.26 -6.42
C HIS A 102 -29.95 36.59 -7.87
N GLY A 103 -31.15 36.21 -8.31
CA GLY A 103 -31.76 36.81 -9.49
C GLY A 103 -32.23 38.21 -9.13
N LYS A 104 -31.40 39.23 -9.39
CA LYS A 104 -31.89 40.61 -9.50
C LYS A 104 -32.62 40.70 -10.85
N ALA A 105 -33.92 40.92 -10.79
CA ALA A 105 -34.69 41.43 -11.92
C ALA A 105 -34.25 42.89 -12.15
N TRP A 106 -33.68 43.15 -13.33
CA TRP A 106 -33.72 44.41 -14.06
C TRP A 106 -33.68 44.08 -15.55
#